data_AF-A0AAJ1TKV9-F1
#
_entry.id   AF-A0AAJ1TKV9-F1
#
_cell.length_a   1.000
_cell.length_b   1.000
_cell.length_c   1.000
_cell.angle_alpha   90.00
_cell.angle_beta   90.00
_cell.angle_gamma   90.00
#
_symmetry.space_group_name_H-M   'P 1'
#
loop_
_entity.id
_entity.type
_entity.pdbx_description
1 polymer ?
#
loop_
_entity_poly.entity_id
_entity_poly.type
_entity_poly.pdbx_seq_one_letter_code
_entity_poly.pdbx_strand_id
1 'polypeptide(L)'
;MRFLKGSSNESTLLLLEGINQKLDTFLRLKQAESEEKQRDIDILTDAAIEIVKNKRKISIRLLERELRIGFVRASTIMERLEEMEIVSKPKANKQRDILID
;
A
#
# COMPACT_ATOMS: atom_id res chain seq x y z
N MET A 1 19.77 -51.40 31.24
CA MET A 1 18.58 -51.61 30.38
C MET A 1 18.27 -50.29 29.69
N ARG A 2 18.20 -50.28 28.35
CA ARG A 2 18.08 -49.05 27.53
C ARG A 2 16.73 -48.36 27.75
N PHE A 3 16.80 -47.07 28.05
CA PHE A 3 15.67 -46.14 28.07
C PHE A 3 15.19 -45.87 26.66
N LEU A 4 13.90 -46.03 26.39
CA LEU A 4 13.19 -45.40 25.27
C LEU A 4 11.73 -45.13 25.68
N LYS A 5 11.52 -44.04 26.44
CA LYS A 5 10.24 -43.32 26.40
C LYS A 5 10.50 -42.05 25.59
N GLY A 6 10.25 -42.16 24.28
CA GLY A 6 10.15 -41.04 23.36
C GLY A 6 8.98 -41.36 22.45
N SER A 7 7.77 -41.13 22.95
CA SER A 7 6.53 -41.32 22.19
C SER A 7 6.57 -40.40 20.97
N SER A 8 6.15 -40.91 19.81
CA SER A 8 6.17 -40.31 18.47
C SER A 8 5.61 -38.88 18.31
N ASN A 9 5.22 -38.22 19.40
CA ASN A 9 4.57 -36.93 19.45
C ASN A 9 5.53 -35.76 19.69
N GLU A 10 6.72 -35.97 20.27
CA GLU A 10 7.67 -34.87 20.49
C GLU A 10 8.36 -34.42 19.19
N SER A 11 8.66 -35.36 18.30
CA SER A 11 9.24 -35.09 16.98
C SER A 11 8.29 -34.31 16.06
N THR A 12 6.97 -34.57 16.16
CA THR A 12 5.95 -33.84 15.39
C THR A 12 5.74 -32.44 15.96
N LEU A 13 5.80 -32.27 17.28
CA LEU A 13 5.73 -30.95 17.94
C LEU A 13 6.89 -30.03 17.52
N LEU A 14 8.13 -30.54 17.44
CA LEU A 14 9.30 -29.76 17.03
C LEU A 14 9.20 -29.29 15.56
N LEU A 15 8.63 -30.13 14.68
CA LEU A 15 8.37 -29.80 13.28
C LEU A 15 7.25 -28.77 13.11
N LEU A 16 6.15 -28.93 13.86
CA LEU A 16 5.02 -28.00 13.86
C LEU A 16 5.42 -26.62 14.39
N GLU A 17 6.22 -26.57 15.44
CA GLU A 17 6.71 -25.31 16.03
C GLU A 17 7.58 -24.54 15.03
N GLY A 18 8.46 -25.23 14.30
CA GLY A 18 9.25 -24.64 13.23
C GLY A 18 8.43 -24.13 12.03
N ILE A 19 7.28 -24.75 11.72
CA ILE A 19 6.37 -24.29 10.67
C ILE A 19 5.63 -23.02 11.10
N ASN A 20 5.15 -22.97 12.34
CA ASN A 20 4.46 -21.80 12.88
C ASN A 20 5.39 -20.58 12.96
N GLN A 21 6.63 -20.77 13.41
CA GLN A 21 7.62 -19.69 13.43
C GLN A 21 7.89 -19.13 12.02
N LYS A 22 8.04 -20.00 11.01
CA LYS A 22 8.22 -19.57 9.62
C LYS A 22 7.01 -18.79 9.10
N LEU A 23 5.80 -19.25 9.42
CA LEU A 23 4.56 -18.59 9.02
C LEU A 23 4.44 -17.20 9.65
N ASP A 24 4.79 -17.05 10.93
CA ASP A 24 4.81 -15.75 11.62
C ASP A 24 5.79 -14.78 10.97
N THR A 25 7.03 -15.22 10.70
CA THR A 25 8.01 -14.39 9.97
C THR A 25 7.51 -13.99 8.59
N PHE A 26 6.89 -14.90 7.85
CA PHE A 26 6.35 -14.60 6.52
C PHE A 26 5.24 -13.56 6.57
N LEU A 27 4.31 -13.69 7.51
CA LEU A 27 3.23 -12.72 7.71
C LEU A 27 3.77 -11.33 8.07
N ARG A 28 4.77 -11.26 8.97
CA ARG A 28 5.42 -9.99 9.33
C ARG A 28 6.11 -9.33 8.14
N LEU A 29 6.81 -10.08 7.30
CA LEU A 29 7.44 -9.56 6.09
C LEU A 29 6.39 -9.01 5.11
N LYS A 30 5.28 -9.73 4.93
CA LYS A 30 4.17 -9.26 4.08
C LYS A 30 3.52 -7.98 4.61
N GLN A 31 3.35 -7.89 5.94
CA GLN A 31 2.84 -6.67 6.58
C GLN A 31 3.82 -5.50 6.39
N ALA A 32 5.11 -5.71 6.63
CA ALA A 32 6.13 -4.68 6.42
C ALA A 32 6.16 -4.18 4.97
N GLU A 33 6.11 -5.08 3.97
CA GLU A 33 6.00 -4.71 2.55
C GLU A 33 4.73 -3.87 2.26
N SER A 34 3.61 -4.18 2.90
CA SER A 34 2.36 -3.43 2.72
C SER A 34 2.42 -2.05 3.36
N GLU A 35 3.02 -1.93 4.55
CA GLU A 35 3.23 -0.67 5.24
C GLU A 35 4.19 0.24 4.47
N GLU A 36 5.27 -0.31 3.92
CA GLU A 36 6.21 0.43 3.07
C GLU A 36 5.52 0.96 1.82
N LYS A 37 4.73 0.12 1.13
CA LYS A 37 3.93 0.54 -0.02
C LYS A 37 2.92 1.63 0.35
N GLN A 38 2.32 1.56 1.54
CA GLN A 38 1.40 2.59 2.00
C GLN A 38 2.13 3.91 2.25
N ARG A 39 3.29 3.87 2.91
CA ARG A 39 4.13 5.06 3.13
C ARG A 39 4.57 5.71 1.82
N ASP A 40 4.96 4.91 0.82
CA ASP A 40 5.24 5.39 -0.53
C ASP A 40 4.06 6.16 -1.12
N ILE A 41 2.84 5.63 -1.00
CA ILE A 41 1.61 6.26 -1.51
C ILE A 41 1.35 7.56 -0.78
N ASP A 42 1.51 7.60 0.53
CA ASP A 42 1.28 8.80 1.34
C ASP A 42 2.27 9.91 0.94
N ILE A 43 3.57 9.59 0.81
CA ILE A 43 4.60 10.54 0.35
C ILE A 43 4.28 11.08 -1.05
N LEU A 44 3.84 10.21 -1.97
CA LEU A 44 3.45 10.63 -3.32
C LEU A 44 2.16 11.45 -3.32
N THR A 45 1.26 11.22 -2.37
CA THR A 45 0.04 12.01 -2.18
C THR A 45 0.40 13.43 -1.78
N ASP A 46 1.32 13.62 -0.84
CA ASP A 46 1.79 14.96 -0.44
C ASP A 46 2.38 15.72 -1.63
N ALA A 47 3.23 15.07 -2.43
CA ALA A 47 3.76 15.66 -3.67
C ALA A 47 2.65 15.98 -4.69
N ALA A 48 1.62 15.15 -4.78
CA ALA A 48 0.46 15.41 -5.63
C ALA A 48 -0.31 16.66 -5.19
N ILE A 49 -0.44 16.90 -3.88
CA ILE A 49 -1.09 18.11 -3.33
C ILE A 49 -0.35 19.37 -3.78
N GLU A 50 0.98 19.36 -3.77
CA GLU A 50 1.77 20.50 -4.24
C GLU A 50 1.55 20.76 -5.74
N ILE A 51 1.49 19.69 -6.55
CA ILE A 51 1.17 19.82 -7.98
C ILE A 51 -0.23 20.39 -8.17
N VAL A 52 -1.20 19.90 -7.40
CA VAL A 52 -2.59 20.36 -7.41
C VAL A 52 -2.66 21.86 -7.13
N LYS A 53 -2.05 22.35 -6.06
CA LYS A 53 -2.05 23.78 -5.69
C LYS A 53 -1.53 24.70 -6.81
N ASN A 54 -0.62 24.21 -7.64
CA ASN A 54 -0.02 24.98 -8.73
C ASN A 54 -0.80 24.89 -10.06
N LYS A 55 -1.83 24.05 -10.14
CA LYS A 55 -2.61 23.82 -11.36
C LYS A 55 -4.07 24.21 -11.11
N ARG A 56 -4.84 24.45 -12.18
CA ARG A 56 -6.30 24.70 -12.09
C ARG A 56 -7.15 23.46 -12.28
N LYS A 57 -6.57 22.41 -12.87
CA LYS A 57 -7.25 21.17 -13.22
C LYS A 57 -6.26 20.02 -13.13
N ILE A 58 -6.76 18.86 -12.74
CA ILE A 58 -5.95 17.65 -12.59
C ILE A 58 -6.61 16.45 -13.29
N SER A 59 -5.78 15.49 -13.69
CA SER A 59 -6.18 14.20 -14.27
C SER A 59 -5.17 13.12 -13.89
N ILE A 60 -5.57 11.85 -13.96
CA ILE A 60 -4.69 10.71 -13.66
C ILE A 60 -3.42 10.73 -14.52
N ARG A 61 -3.54 11.01 -15.83
CA ARG A 61 -2.39 11.15 -16.75
C ARG A 61 -1.48 12.34 -16.45
N LEU A 62 -1.97 13.36 -15.75
CA LEU A 62 -1.11 14.44 -15.27
C LEU A 62 -0.23 13.91 -14.14
N LEU A 63 -0.82 13.23 -13.15
CA LEU A 63 -0.09 12.61 -12.04
C LEU A 63 0.93 11.59 -12.52
N GLU A 64 0.60 10.74 -13.49
CA GLU A 64 1.56 9.80 -14.09
C GLU A 64 2.84 10.50 -14.60
N ARG A 65 2.68 11.65 -15.26
CA ARG A 65 3.81 12.38 -15.86
C ARG A 65 4.60 13.19 -14.86
N GLU A 66 3.92 13.86 -13.92
CA GLU A 66 4.56 14.71 -12.91
C GLU A 66 5.26 13.88 -11.82
N LEU A 67 4.62 12.79 -11.35
CA LEU A 67 5.16 11.92 -10.30
C LEU A 67 5.96 10.73 -10.84
N ARG A 68 5.96 10.51 -12.17
CA ARG A 68 6.64 9.38 -12.84
C ARG A 68 6.20 8.00 -12.30
N ILE A 69 4.90 7.86 -12.07
CA ILE A 69 4.27 6.64 -11.54
C ILE A 69 3.34 6.00 -12.57
N GLY A 70 3.04 4.72 -12.39
CA GLY A 70 2.06 4.01 -13.22
C GLY A 70 0.60 4.35 -12.88
N PHE A 71 -0.30 4.01 -13.80
CA PHE A 71 -1.75 4.29 -13.72
C PHE A 71 -2.38 3.86 -12.40
N VAL A 72 -2.06 2.67 -11.88
CA VAL A 72 -2.66 2.14 -10.64
C VAL A 72 -2.34 3.05 -9.45
N ARG A 73 -1.06 3.41 -9.26
CA ARG A 73 -0.64 4.33 -8.19
C ARG A 73 -1.26 5.70 -8.37
N ALA A 74 -1.30 6.22 -9.60
CA ALA A 74 -1.92 7.51 -9.89
C ALA A 74 -3.44 7.50 -9.62
N SER A 75 -4.15 6.40 -9.89
CA SER A 75 -5.57 6.24 -9.56
C SER A 75 -5.81 6.25 -8.06
N THR A 76 -5.01 5.48 -7.30
CA THR A 76 -5.11 5.44 -5.84
C THR A 76 -4.85 6.81 -5.22
N ILE A 77 -3.82 7.53 -5.68
CA ILE A 77 -3.55 8.90 -5.22
C ILE A 77 -4.72 9.82 -5.58
N MET A 78 -5.28 9.70 -6.78
CA MET A 78 -6.42 10.51 -7.21
C MET A 78 -7.67 10.28 -6.35
N GLU A 79 -7.95 9.02 -5.99
CA GLU A 79 -9.01 8.65 -5.06
C GLU A 79 -8.73 9.23 -3.67
N ARG A 80 -7.50 9.17 -3.19
CA ARG A 80 -7.11 9.75 -1.91
C ARG A 80 -7.30 11.27 -1.86
N LEU A 81 -6.93 11.96 -2.94
CA LEU A 81 -7.17 13.40 -3.09
C LEU A 81 -8.66 13.76 -3.14
N GLU A 82 -9.50 12.87 -3.68
CA GLU A 82 -10.96 13.02 -3.63
C GLU A 82 -11.50 12.79 -2.22
N GLU A 83 -11.03 11.76 -1.51
CA GLU A 83 -11.39 11.47 -0.11
C GLU A 83 -11.03 12.60 0.84
N MET A 84 -9.90 13.27 0.59
CA MET A 84 -9.42 14.42 1.35
C MET A 84 -10.14 15.73 0.96
N GLU A 85 -11.13 15.68 0.07
CA GLU A 85 -11.86 16.84 -0.46
C GLU A 85 -10.95 17.89 -1.12
N ILE A 86 -9.77 17.48 -1.61
CA ILE A 86 -8.83 18.35 -2.33
C ILE A 86 -9.24 18.47 -3.81
N VAL A 87 -9.80 17.40 -4.36
CA VAL A 87 -10.19 17.30 -5.77
C VAL A 87 -11.65 16.88 -5.89
N SER A 88 -12.34 17.42 -6.90
CA SER A 88 -13.74 17.10 -7.17
C SER A 88 -13.96 15.65 -7.63
N LYS A 89 -15.23 15.24 -7.69
CA LYS A 89 -15.67 14.07 -8.47
C LYS A 89 -15.26 14.17 -9.94
N PRO A 90 -15.10 13.02 -10.64
CA PRO A 90 -14.72 13.03 -12.05
C PRO A 90 -15.81 13.67 -12.91
N LYS A 91 -15.42 14.63 -13.77
CA LYS A 91 -16.31 15.18 -14.81
C LYS A 91 -16.34 14.28 -16.04
N ALA A 92 -17.29 14.53 -16.94
CA ALA A 92 -17.46 13.79 -18.20
C ALA A 92 -16.19 13.71 -19.07
N ASN A 93 -15.28 14.68 -18.94
CA ASN A 93 -14.01 14.74 -19.67
C ASN A 93 -12.81 14.11 -18.92
N LYS A 94 -13.05 13.34 -17.84
CA LYS A 94 -12.02 12.75 -16.96
C LYS A 94 -11.12 13.76 -16.25
N GLN A 95 -11.40 15.06 -16.37
CA GLN A 95 -10.74 16.10 -15.60
C GLN A 95 -11.48 16.30 -14.29
N ARG A 96 -10.75 16.78 -13.29
CA ARG A 96 -11.29 17.11 -11.99
C ARG A 96 -10.87 18.52 -11.60
N ASP A 97 -11.79 19.23 -10.95
CA ASP A 97 -11.51 20.56 -10.42
C ASP A 97 -10.85 20.43 -9.06
N ILE A 98 -10.16 21.48 -8.65
CA ILE A 98 -9.47 21.57 -7.37
C ILE A 98 -10.36 22.38 -6.44
N LEU A 99 -10.56 21.87 -5.23
CA LEU A 99 -11.51 22.41 -4.24
C LEU A 99 -10.82 23.25 -3.16
N ILE A 100 -9.49 23.22 -3.10
CA ILE A 100 -8.67 24.01 -2.18
C ILE A 100 -8.14 25.26 -2.89
N ASP A 101 -8.15 26.39 -2.17
CA ASP A 101 -7.53 27.68 -2.57
C ASP A 101 -6.25 27.91 -1.76
#